data_AF-A0A2G8XRW4-F1
#
_entry.id   AF-A0A2G8XRW4-F1
#
_cell.length_a   1.000
_cell.length_b   1.000
_cell.length_c   1.000
_cell.angle_alpha   90.00
_cell.angle_beta   90.00
_cell.angle_gamma   90.00
#
_symmetry.space_group_name_H-M   'P 1'
#
loop_
_entity.id
_entity.type
_entity.pdbx_description
1 polymer ?
#
loop_
_entity_poly.entity_id
_entity_poly.type
_entity_poly.pdbx_seq_one_letter_code
_entity_poly.pdbx_strand_id
1 'polypeptide(L)'
;MQFHRQALPPSLAASSLLPRSSLSVRLLSQIYDDTLGEAYGLETPFSSSSSLSSKPSYRPLLYADYAASGRALKSVEEFLLLRVLPLYGNTHTQESATGKQANQLLEEARHIVKMYFNCSHKDAVILCGGGASAA
;
A
#
# COMPACT_ATOMS: atom_id res chain seq x y z
N MET A 1 16.32 15.77 -20.94
CA MET A 1 15.16 15.12 -20.31
C MET A 1 14.87 15.84 -19.00
N GLN A 2 13.72 16.52 -18.90
CA GLN A 2 13.29 17.15 -17.65
C GLN A 2 12.81 16.06 -16.70
N PHE A 3 13.55 15.83 -15.63
CA PHE A 3 13.14 14.92 -14.56
C PHE A 3 11.99 15.59 -13.80
N HIS A 4 10.86 14.90 -13.70
CA HIS A 4 9.69 15.35 -12.94
C HIS A 4 10.06 15.34 -11.46
N ARG A 5 10.57 16.46 -10.92
CA ARG A 5 10.57 16.70 -9.48
C ARG A 5 9.11 16.86 -9.06
N GLN A 6 8.49 15.77 -8.63
CA GLN A 6 7.27 15.91 -7.86
C GLN A 6 7.64 16.67 -6.59
N ALA A 7 6.82 17.68 -6.27
CA ALA A 7 6.94 18.38 -5.01
C ALA A 7 6.85 17.34 -3.88
N LEU A 8 7.77 17.41 -2.92
CA LEU A 8 7.70 16.64 -1.69
C LEU A 8 6.26 16.76 -1.15
N PRO A 9 5.60 15.64 -0.78
CA PRO A 9 4.31 15.73 -0.11
C PRO A 9 4.47 16.64 1.12
N PRO A 10 3.45 17.46 1.45
CA PRO A 10 3.52 18.34 2.60
C PRO A 10 3.96 17.54 3.82
N SER A 11 4.90 18.09 4.60
CA SER A 11 5.50 17.41 5.75
C SER A 11 4.40 16.71 6.55
N LEU A 12 4.47 15.39 6.64
CA LEU A 12 3.69 14.62 7.60
C LEU A 12 4.20 15.05 8.98
N ALA A 13 3.66 16.16 9.48
CA ALA A 13 3.90 16.59 10.84
C ALA A 13 3.53 15.43 11.76
N ALA A 14 4.25 15.31 12.88
CA ALA A 14 4.06 14.28 13.92
C ALA A 14 2.63 14.20 14.52
N SER A 15 1.67 14.94 13.97
CA SER A 15 0.25 14.94 14.31
C SER A 15 -0.56 13.85 13.60
N SER A 16 0.03 12.95 12.80
CA SER A 16 -0.71 11.96 12.00
C SER A 16 -1.38 10.84 12.82
N LEU A 17 -1.09 10.75 14.12
CA LEU A 17 -1.81 9.87 15.06
C LEU A 17 -2.96 10.62 15.74
N LEU A 18 -3.79 11.32 14.97
CA LEU A 18 -5.04 11.85 15.52
C LEU A 18 -5.89 10.68 16.08
N PRO A 19 -6.55 10.83 17.24
CA PRO A 19 -7.33 9.76 17.88
C PRO A 19 -8.42 9.25 16.93
N ARG A 20 -8.80 7.95 16.99
CA ARG A 20 -9.79 7.31 16.10
C ARG A 20 -11.07 8.14 15.83
N SER A 21 -11.49 9.00 16.76
CA SER A 21 -12.59 9.96 16.62
C SER A 21 -12.38 11.05 15.56
N SER A 22 -11.18 11.19 15.01
CA SER A 22 -10.83 12.17 13.97
C SER A 22 -10.90 11.60 12.55
N LEU A 23 -11.12 10.30 12.39
CA LEU A 23 -11.26 9.70 11.07
C LEU A 23 -12.61 10.12 10.50
N SER A 24 -12.59 11.06 9.54
CA SER A 24 -13.82 11.46 8.89
C SER A 24 -14.46 10.27 8.18
N VAL A 25 -15.79 10.19 8.21
CA VAL A 25 -16.56 9.17 7.47
C VAL A 25 -16.15 9.14 5.99
N ARG A 26 -15.78 10.30 5.44
CA ARG A 26 -15.24 10.42 4.07
C ARG A 26 -13.95 9.65 3.86
N LEU A 27 -13.00 9.73 4.79
CA LEU A 27 -11.73 9.01 4.69
C LEU A 27 -11.96 7.49 4.77
N LEU A 28 -12.85 7.04 5.67
CA LEU A 28 -13.19 5.63 5.76
C LEU A 28 -13.85 5.11 4.47
N SER A 29 -14.77 5.88 3.89
CA SER A 29 -15.38 5.56 2.59
C SER A 29 -14.32 5.51 1.49
N GLN A 30 -13.38 6.46 1.47
CA GLN A 30 -12.32 6.50 0.48
C GLN A 30 -11.40 5.26 0.58
N ILE A 31 -10.98 4.88 1.78
CA ILE A 31 -10.16 3.67 1.99
C ILE A 31 -10.94 2.42 1.57
N TYR A 32 -12.24 2.37 1.88
CA TYR A 32 -13.11 1.27 1.46
C TYR A 32 -13.16 1.13 -0.06
N ASP A 33 -13.42 2.24 -0.78
CA ASP A 33 -13.49 2.27 -2.24
C ASP A 33 -12.13 1.97 -2.89
N ASP A 34 -11.03 2.32 -2.22
CA ASP A 34 -9.66 2.08 -2.68
C ASP A 34 -9.22 0.61 -2.48
N THR A 35 -9.84 -0.12 -1.55
CA THR A 35 -9.46 -1.51 -1.23
C THR A 35 -9.80 -2.46 -2.38
N LEU A 36 -8.82 -3.25 -2.83
CA LEU A 36 -9.01 -4.21 -3.92
C LEU A 36 -9.68 -5.52 -3.45
N GLY A 37 -10.68 -5.96 -4.23
CA GLY A 37 -11.43 -7.20 -4.01
C GLY A 37 -12.51 -7.11 -2.93
N GLU A 38 -12.87 -5.91 -2.50
CA GLU A 38 -13.92 -5.72 -1.51
C GLU A 38 -15.25 -6.33 -2.00
N ALA A 39 -15.97 -7.00 -1.09
CA ALA A 39 -17.18 -7.77 -1.40
C ALA A 39 -17.01 -8.82 -2.52
N TYR A 40 -15.79 -9.33 -2.75
CA TYR A 40 -15.56 -10.38 -3.74
C TYR A 40 -16.48 -11.58 -3.47
N GLY A 41 -17.24 -11.98 -4.49
CA GLY A 41 -18.20 -13.07 -4.36
C GLY A 41 -17.50 -14.40 -4.24
N LEU A 42 -17.52 -14.99 -3.05
CA LEU A 42 -17.04 -16.35 -2.83
C LEU A 42 -18.17 -17.34 -3.04
N GLU A 43 -17.89 -18.36 -3.83
CA GLU A 43 -18.75 -19.53 -3.90
C GLU A 43 -18.67 -20.29 -2.58
N THR A 44 -19.83 -20.54 -1.98
CA THR A 44 -19.94 -21.21 -0.69
C THR A 44 -21.00 -22.30 -0.75
N PRO A 45 -20.82 -23.41 -0.01
CA PRO A 45 -21.86 -24.42 0.15
C PRO A 45 -22.99 -23.93 1.09
N PHE A 46 -22.81 -22.78 1.75
CA PHE A 46 -23.74 -22.26 2.76
C PHE A 46 -24.82 -21.36 2.12
N SER A 47 -25.81 -22.02 1.55
CA SER A 47 -27.05 -21.39 1.07
C SER A 47 -27.86 -20.79 2.22
N SER A 48 -28.42 -19.59 2.02
CA SER A 48 -29.40 -19.01 2.94
C SER A 48 -30.73 -19.71 2.71
N SER A 49 -31.06 -20.60 3.64
CA SER A 49 -32.38 -21.24 3.82
C SER A 49 -32.70 -22.39 2.86
N SER A 50 -32.57 -23.61 3.40
CA SER A 50 -33.41 -24.81 3.17
C SER A 50 -33.81 -25.18 1.73
N SER A 51 -33.05 -24.81 0.71
CA SER A 51 -33.27 -25.26 -0.65
C SER A 51 -32.32 -26.40 -0.95
N LEU A 52 -32.87 -27.59 -1.14
CA LEU A 52 -32.21 -28.78 -1.68
C LEU A 52 -31.86 -28.57 -3.16
N SER A 53 -31.19 -27.48 -3.49
CA SER A 53 -30.81 -27.08 -4.83
C SER A 53 -29.30 -27.28 -4.96
N SER A 54 -28.89 -28.05 -5.96
CA SER A 54 -27.51 -28.28 -6.39
C SER A 54 -26.82 -27.01 -6.94
N LYS A 55 -27.39 -25.82 -6.70
CA LYS A 55 -26.88 -24.55 -7.22
C LYS A 55 -25.92 -23.90 -6.21
N PRO A 56 -24.74 -23.46 -6.65
CA PRO A 56 -23.80 -22.74 -5.78
C PRO A 56 -24.37 -21.42 -5.26
N SER A 57 -24.04 -21.09 -4.00
CA SER A 57 -24.45 -19.85 -3.34
C SER A 57 -23.26 -18.92 -3.16
N TYR A 58 -23.37 -17.67 -3.61
CA TYR A 58 -22.33 -16.68 -3.47
C TYR A 58 -22.53 -15.83 -2.21
N ARG A 59 -21.45 -15.61 -1.46
CA ARG A 59 -21.40 -14.70 -0.30
C ARG A 59 -20.30 -13.67 -0.49
N PRO A 60 -20.49 -12.41 -0.07
CA PRO A 60 -19.40 -11.45 -0.08
C PRO A 60 -18.29 -11.88 0.87
N LEU A 61 -17.04 -11.78 0.43
CA LEU A 61 -15.87 -11.95 1.27
C LEU A 61 -15.85 -10.88 2.37
N LEU A 62 -15.87 -11.32 3.63
CA LEU A 62 -15.53 -10.48 4.79
C LEU A 62 -14.07 -10.75 5.16
N TYR A 63 -13.17 -9.84 4.79
CA TYR A 63 -11.76 -9.98 5.14
C TYR A 63 -11.51 -9.48 6.57
N ALA A 64 -11.26 -10.41 7.49
CA ALA A 64 -11.04 -10.12 8.92
C ALA A 64 -9.60 -10.41 9.38
N ASP A 65 -8.66 -10.60 8.44
CA ASP A 65 -7.28 -11.03 8.71
C ASP A 65 -6.24 -9.89 8.54
N TYR A 66 -6.68 -8.63 8.73
CA TYR A 66 -5.83 -7.44 8.58
C TYR A 66 -4.63 -7.39 9.54
N ALA A 67 -4.66 -8.17 10.64
CA ALA A 67 -3.54 -8.29 11.56
C ALA A 67 -2.40 -9.13 10.99
N ALA A 68 -2.71 -10.13 10.14
CA ALA A 68 -1.71 -10.95 9.48
C ALA A 68 -1.16 -10.27 8.22
N SER A 69 -2.05 -9.72 7.39
CA SER A 69 -1.66 -8.97 6.19
C SER A 69 -2.69 -7.91 5.83
N GLY A 70 -2.20 -6.76 5.36
CA GLY A 70 -3.05 -5.79 4.69
C GLY A 70 -3.54 -6.28 3.32
N ARG A 71 -4.61 -5.66 2.81
CA ARG A 71 -5.05 -5.82 1.43
C ARG A 71 -4.44 -4.74 0.54
N ALA A 72 -4.32 -5.06 -0.75
CA ALA A 72 -3.86 -4.11 -1.74
C ALA A 72 -4.85 -2.95 -1.91
N LEU A 73 -4.31 -1.75 -2.15
CA LEU A 73 -5.06 -0.52 -2.41
C LEU A 73 -4.87 -0.13 -3.87
N LYS A 74 -5.95 0.22 -4.58
CA LYS A 74 -5.91 0.61 -6.00
C LYS A 74 -4.92 1.74 -6.22
N SER A 75 -4.94 2.76 -5.37
CA SER A 75 -4.04 3.91 -5.46
C SER A 75 -2.55 3.53 -5.39
N VAL A 76 -2.20 2.57 -4.53
CA VAL A 76 -0.82 2.07 -4.39
C VAL A 76 -0.42 1.25 -5.61
N GLU A 77 -1.27 0.32 -6.04
CA GLU A 77 -1.01 -0.50 -7.21
C GLU A 77 -0.90 0.33 -8.49
N GLU A 78 -1.76 1.33 -8.65
CA GLU A 78 -1.72 2.26 -9.79
C GLU A 78 -0.43 3.09 -9.78
N PHE A 79 0.02 3.55 -8.61
CA PHE A 79 1.32 4.23 -8.51
C PHE A 79 2.48 3.31 -8.90
N LEU A 80 2.48 2.06 -8.44
CA LEU A 80 3.49 1.08 -8.83
C LEU A 80 3.49 0.87 -10.34
N LEU A 81 2.32 0.58 -10.93
CA LEU A 81 2.13 0.31 -12.35
C LEU A 81 2.53 1.50 -13.24
N LEU A 82 2.12 2.71 -12.87
CA LEU A 82 2.28 3.89 -13.73
C LEU A 82 3.57 4.66 -13.48
N ARG A 83 4.14 4.61 -12.27
CA ARG A 83 5.26 5.49 -11.86
C ARG A 83 6.54 4.73 -11.53
N VAL A 84 6.43 3.52 -11.00
CA VAL A 84 7.61 2.74 -10.59
C VAL A 84 8.06 1.79 -11.69
N LEU A 85 7.18 0.88 -12.11
CA LEU A 85 7.52 -0.19 -13.05
C LEU A 85 8.04 0.28 -14.42
N PRO A 86 7.54 1.37 -15.04
CA PRO A 86 8.04 1.81 -16.35
C PRO A 86 9.50 2.24 -16.37
N LEU A 87 10.03 2.67 -15.21
CA LEU A 87 11.41 3.11 -15.05
C LEU A 87 12.21 2.22 -14.09
N TYR A 88 11.69 1.02 -13.81
CA TYR A 88 12.38 0.06 -12.98
C TYR A 88 13.69 -0.37 -13.63
N GLY A 89 14.77 -0.31 -12.85
CA GLY A 89 16.10 -0.70 -13.28
C GLY A 89 16.90 -1.17 -12.09
N ASN A 90 17.98 -1.90 -12.36
CA ASN A 90 18.89 -2.33 -11.31
C ASN A 90 19.53 -1.10 -10.66
N THR A 91 19.39 -0.96 -9.34
CA THR A 91 19.91 0.17 -8.57
C THR A 91 21.44 0.20 -8.49
N HIS A 92 22.11 -0.88 -8.86
CA HIS A 92 23.57 -0.97 -8.97
C HIS A 92 24.15 -0.31 -10.22
N THR A 93 23.32 0.21 -11.14
CA THR A 93 23.77 0.81 -12.40
C THR A 93 23.25 2.23 -12.55
N GLN A 94 23.97 3.20 -11.96
CA GLN A 94 23.57 4.62 -11.97
C GLN A 94 23.78 5.32 -13.32
N GLU A 95 24.47 4.68 -14.26
CA GLU A 95 24.73 5.22 -15.60
C GLU A 95 23.50 5.14 -16.52
N SER A 96 22.53 4.27 -16.20
CA SER A 96 21.28 4.16 -16.94
C SER A 96 20.19 5.06 -16.35
N ALA A 97 19.31 5.57 -17.21
CA ALA A 97 18.19 6.40 -16.78
C ALA A 97 17.26 5.65 -15.80
N THR A 98 17.03 4.35 -16.02
CA THR A 98 16.18 3.51 -15.18
C THR A 98 16.84 3.18 -13.85
N GLY A 99 18.14 2.84 -13.83
CA GLY A 99 18.87 2.60 -12.58
C GLY A 99 18.96 3.85 -11.70
N LYS A 100 19.20 5.03 -12.31
CA LYS A 100 19.15 6.32 -11.59
C LYS A 100 17.77 6.61 -11.01
N GLN A 101 16.70 6.40 -11.79
CA GLN A 101 15.34 6.65 -11.33
C GLN A 101 14.93 5.69 -10.21
N ALA A 102 15.21 4.39 -10.34
CA ALA A 102 14.91 3.39 -9.32
C ALA A 102 15.63 3.71 -8.00
N ASN A 103 16.89 4.15 -8.07
CA ASN A 103 17.64 4.56 -6.89
C ASN A 103 17.05 5.82 -6.23
N GLN A 104 16.57 6.79 -7.02
CA GLN A 104 15.89 7.98 -6.47
C GLN A 104 14.60 7.63 -5.74
N LEU A 105 13.77 6.74 -6.32
CA LEU A 105 12.54 6.26 -5.66
C LEU A 105 12.85 5.53 -4.35
N LEU A 106 13.92 4.75 -4.30
CA LEU A 106 14.36 4.05 -3.08
C LEU A 106 14.77 5.03 -1.97
N GLU A 107 15.53 6.07 -2.30
CA GLU A 107 15.96 7.08 -1.34
C GLU A 107 14.81 7.99 -0.88
N GLU A 108 13.86 8.29 -1.77
CA GLU A 108 12.63 9.00 -1.40
C GLU A 108 11.78 8.18 -0.43
N ALA A 109 11.59 6.89 -0.69
CA ALA A 109 10.91 5.98 0.22
C ALA A 109 11.58 5.93 1.60
N ARG A 110 12.93 5.85 1.63
CA ARG A 110 13.71 5.88 2.88
C ARG A 110 13.49 7.18 3.66
N HIS A 111 13.44 8.31 2.97
CA HIS A 111 13.18 9.61 3.58
C HIS A 111 11.76 9.70 4.16
N ILE A 112 10.75 9.24 3.41
CA ILE A 112 9.36 9.20 3.89
C ILE A 112 9.25 8.38 5.18
N VAL A 113 9.89 7.20 5.23
CA VAL A 113 9.92 6.34 6.44
C VAL A 113 10.59 7.07 7.60
N LYS A 114 11.74 7.73 7.38
CA LYS A 114 12.41 8.52 8.43
C LYS A 114 11.50 9.61 8.99
N MET A 115 10.82 10.35 8.12
CA MET A 115 9.91 11.42 8.54
C MET A 115 8.73 10.87 9.35
N TYR A 116 8.15 9.76 8.91
CA TYR A 116 7.01 9.13 9.57
C TYR A 116 7.34 8.65 11.00
N PHE A 117 8.55 8.14 11.21
CA PHE A 117 9.03 7.70 12.53
C PHE A 117 9.81 8.77 13.29
N ASN A 118 9.80 10.03 12.84
CA ASN A 118 10.53 11.13 13.46
C ASN A 118 12.03 10.85 13.67
N CYS A 119 12.65 10.09 12.76
CA CYS A 119 14.07 9.77 12.79
C CYS A 119 14.95 11.01 12.56
N SER A 120 16.09 11.06 13.24
CA SER A 120 17.11 12.08 13.10
C SER A 120 18.22 11.69 12.11
N HIS A 121 19.22 12.56 11.92
CA HIS A 121 20.41 12.26 11.12
C HIS A 121 21.28 11.15 11.72
N LYS A 122 21.12 10.84 13.01
CA LYS A 122 21.86 9.77 13.70
C LYS A 122 21.22 8.39 13.50
N ASP A 123 19.99 8.36 13.00
CA ASP A 123 19.23 7.13 12.83
C ASP A 123 19.38 6.58 11.40
N ALA A 124 19.55 5.27 11.30
CA ALA A 124 19.58 4.56 10.03
C ALA A 124 18.21 3.88 9.77
N VAL A 125 17.74 3.95 8.54
CA VAL A 125 16.60 3.14 8.07
C VAL A 125 17.16 2.08 7.15
N ILE A 126 16.98 0.81 7.51
CA ILE A 126 17.37 -0.35 6.72
C ILE A 126 16.09 -0.97 6.18
N LEU A 127 15.99 -1.09 4.86
CA LEU A 127 14.82 -1.69 4.22
C LEU A 127 15.07 -3.20 4.18
N CYS A 128 14.23 -3.94 4.90
CA CYS A 128 14.26 -5.40 4.97
C CYS A 128 13.06 -5.98 4.20
N GLY A 129 13.01 -7.31 4.08
CA GLY A 129 11.84 -8.01 3.55
C GLY A 129 10.59 -7.82 4.43
N GLY A 130 9.52 -8.54 4.11
CA GLY A 130 8.28 -8.54 4.90
C GLY A 130 8.16 -9.73 5.85
N GLY A 131 7.33 -9.58 6.89
CA GLY A 131 6.94 -10.65 7.80
C GLY A 131 8.04 -11.09 8.78
N ALA A 132 7.89 -12.29 9.34
CA ALA A 132 8.83 -12.84 10.32
C ALA A 132 10.25 -13.03 9.77
N SER A 133 10.41 -13.12 8.45
CA SER A 133 11.72 -13.26 7.78
C SER A 133 12.53 -11.96 7.69
N ALA A 134 11.99 -10.85 8.19
CA ALA A 134 12.63 -9.54 8.18
C ALA A 134 13.33 -9.16 9.49
N ALA A 135 13.20 -10.00 10.53
CA ALA A 135 13.71 -9.79 11.89
C ALA A 135 14.80 -10.81 12.26
#